data_AF-A0A944Q844-F1
#
_entry.id   AF-A0A944Q844-F1
#
_cell.length_a   1.000
_cell.length_b   1.000
_cell.length_c   1.000
_cell.angle_alpha   90.00
_cell.angle_beta   90.00
_cell.angle_gamma   90.00
#
_symmetry.space_group_name_H-M   'P 1'
#
loop_
_entity.id
_entity.type
_entity.pdbx_description
1 polymer ?
#
loop_
_entity_poly.entity_id
_entity_poly.type
_entity_poly.pdbx_seq_one_letter_code
_entity_poly.pdbx_strand_id
1 'polypeptide(L)' 'MPPSGEVHCQYAAEWTGTKLRWDLAVDPQEQAELLELAEQCPTTEVHFEPAP' A
#
# COMPACT_ATOMS: atom_id res chain seq x y z
N MET A 1 -17.63 -16.20 -0.48
CA MET A 1 -16.77 -15.29 0.30
C MET A 1 -16.21 -14.26 -0.67
N PRO A 2 -16.15 -12.97 -0.33
CA PRO A 2 -15.47 -12.01 -1.19
C PRO A 2 -14.00 -12.44 -1.34
N PRO A 3 -13.39 -12.25 -2.52
CA PRO A 3 -12.06 -12.76 -2.81
C PRO A 3 -11.03 -12.03 -1.95
N SER A 4 -10.12 -12.80 -1.35
CA SER A 4 -8.99 -12.32 -0.53
C SER A 4 -8.14 -11.23 -1.21
N GLY A 5 -8.15 -11.14 -2.54
CA GLY A 5 -7.43 -10.12 -3.29
C GLY A 5 -7.84 -8.69 -2.97
N GLU A 6 -9.14 -8.42 -2.77
CA GLU A 6 -9.61 -7.06 -2.45
C GLU A 6 -9.12 -6.61 -1.06
N VAL A 7 -9.05 -7.54 -0.10
CA VAL A 7 -8.49 -7.29 1.24
C VAL A 7 -6.99 -7.01 1.15
N HIS A 8 -6.26 -7.74 0.31
CA HIS A 8 -4.83 -7.50 0.11
C HIS A 8 -4.56 -6.12 -0.51
N CYS A 9 -5.33 -5.70 -1.52
CA CYS A 9 -5.23 -4.38 -2.13
C CYS A 9 -5.46 -3.26 -1.10
N GLN A 10 -6.54 -3.37 -0.32
CA GLN A 10 -6.87 -2.38 0.70
C GLN A 10 -5.75 -2.29 1.76
N TYR A 11 -5.28 -3.43 2.25
CA TYR A 11 -4.22 -3.48 3.25
C TYR A 11 -2.91 -2.85 2.75
N ALA A 12 -2.50 -3.16 1.51
CA ALA A 12 -1.30 -2.59 0.92
C ALA A 12 -1.40 -1.07 0.75
N ALA A 13 -2.58 -0.56 0.37
CA ALA A 13 -2.83 0.86 0.26
C ALA A 13 -2.78 1.57 1.63
N GLU A 14 -3.40 0.98 2.65
CA GLU A 14 -3.36 1.51 4.03
C GLU A 14 -1.95 1.49 4.62
N TRP A 15 -1.19 0.42 4.39
CA TRP A 15 0.20 0.33 4.82
C TRP A 15 1.10 1.36 4.13
N THR A 16 0.97 1.48 2.80
CA THR A 16 1.71 2.50 2.03
C THR A 16 1.36 3.91 2.50
N GLY A 17 0.07 4.20 2.71
CA GLY A 17 -0.38 5.48 3.24
C GLY A 17 0.16 5.77 4.64
N THR A 18 0.26 4.75 5.50
CA THR A 18 0.86 4.86 6.83
C THR A 18 2.34 5.21 6.74
N LYS A 19 3.11 4.53 5.88
CA LYS A 19 4.53 4.85 5.69
C LYS A 19 4.72 6.29 5.22
N LEU A 20 3.95 6.72 4.21
CA LEU A 20 4.02 8.07 3.66
C LEU A 20 3.63 9.14 4.68
N ARG A 21 2.62 8.87 5.53
CA ARG A 21 2.21 9.78 6.60
C ARG A 21 3.34 10.06 7.60
N TRP A 22 4.14 9.05 7.93
CA TRP A 22 5.14 9.12 9.00
C TRP A 22 6.59 9.14 8.50
N ASP A 23 6.81 9.26 7.19
CA ASP A 23 8.12 9.17 6.55
C ASP A 23 8.93 7.92 6.98
N LEU A 24 8.24 6.77 7.04
CA LEU A 24 8.88 5.52 7.42
C LEU A 24 9.74 4.98 6.28
N ALA A 25 10.93 4.46 6.62
CA ALA A 25 11.79 3.80 5.67
C ALA A 25 11.09 2.59 5.02
N VAL A 26 11.47 2.34 3.76
CA VAL A 26 11.12 1.15 2.99
C VAL A 26 12.43 0.58 2.47
N ASP A 27 12.65 -0.71 2.67
CA ASP A 27 13.79 -1.37 2.05
C ASP A 27 13.48 -1.72 0.57
N PRO A 28 14.51 -2.01 -0.25
CA PRO A 28 14.28 -2.27 -1.67
C PRO A 28 13.39 -3.49 -1.97
N GLN A 29 13.37 -4.50 -1.08
CA GLN A 29 12.53 -5.68 -1.26
C GLN A 29 11.07 -5.32 -0.99
N GLU A 30 10.80 -4.67 0.14
CA GLU A 30 9.46 -4.20 0.49
C GLU A 30 8.90 -3.26 -0.60
N GLN A 31 9.72 -2.37 -1.14
CA GLN A 31 9.31 -1.48 -2.22
C GLN A 31 8.90 -2.26 -3.48
N ALA A 32 9.68 -3.26 -3.88
CA ALA A 32 9.38 -4.07 -5.05
C ALA A 32 8.07 -4.86 -4.87
N GLU A 33 7.87 -5.48 -3.70
CA GLU A 33 6.66 -6.23 -3.37
C GLU A 33 5.41 -5.34 -3.36
N LEU A 34 5.50 -4.12 -2.81
CA LEU A 34 4.39 -3.17 -2.82
C LEU A 34 4.05 -2.69 -4.24
N LEU A 35 5.05 -2.50 -5.11
CA LEU A 35 4.83 -2.14 -6.51
C LEU A 35 4.19 -3.28 -7.31
N GLU A 36 4.66 -4.52 -7.15
CA GLU A 36 4.07 -5.70 -7.78
C GLU A 36 2.62 -5.90 -7.34
N LEU A 37 2.32 -5.66 -6.06
CA LEU A 37 0.95 -5.72 -5.56
C LEU A 37 0.08 -4.59 -6.12
N ALA A 38 0.63 -3.38 -6.28
CA ALA A 38 -0.10 -2.26 -6.88
C ALA A 38 -0.51 -2.52 -8.34
N GLU A 39 0.31 -3.24 -9.13
CA GLU A 39 -0.05 -3.65 -10.49
C GLU A 39 -1.31 -4.54 -10.53
N GLN A 40 -1.55 -5.32 -9.47
CA GLN A 40 -2.72 -6.19 -9.33
C GLN A 40 -3.95 -5.45 -8.80
N CYS A 41 -3.79 -4.19 -8.36
CA CYS A 41 -4.81 -3.37 -7.71
C CYS A 41 -5.02 -2.02 -8.43
N PRO A 42 -5.32 -2.00 -9.75
CA PRO A 42 -5.29 -0.79 -10.57
C PRO A 42 -6.35 0.27 -10.21
N THR A 43 -7.34 -0.09 -9.41
CA THR A 43 -8.41 0.81 -8.95
C THR A 43 -8.26 1.22 -7.49
N THR A 44 -7.20 0.80 -6.81
CA THR A 44 -6.96 1.11 -5.40
C THR A 44 -5.99 2.28 -5.30
N GLU A 45 -6.49 3.40 -4.79
CA GLU A 45 -5.67 4.60 -4.57
C GLU A 45 -5.09 4.62 -3.16
N VAL A 46 -3.87 5.16 -3.03
CA VAL A 46 -3.25 5.42 -1.73
C VAL A 46 -3.62 6.83 -1.30
N HIS A 47 -4.35 6.96 -0.20
CA HIS A 47 -4.67 8.25 0.42
C HIS A 47 -3.84 8.42 1.69
N PHE A 48 -3.17 9.56 1.82
CA PHE A 48 -2.47 9.93 3.05
C PHE A 48 -2.42 11.44 3.22
N GLU A 49 -2.32 11.86 4.48
CA GLU A 49 -1.97 13.23 4.86
C GLU A 49 -0.71 13.14 5.73
N PRO A 50 0.35 13.93 5.44
CA PRO A 50 1.55 13.95 6.27
C PRO A 50 1.22 14.23 7.75
N ALA A 51 1.93 13.55 8.66
CA ALA A 51 1.85 13.88 10.07
C ALA A 51 2.46 15.27 10.35
N PRO A 52 2.00 15.99 11.38
CA PRO A 52 2.57 17.28 11.79
C PRO A 52 4.04 17.20 12.22
#